data_AF-A0A1D1YY34-F1
#
_entry.id   AF-A0A1D1YY34-F1
#
_cell.length_a   1.000
_cell.length_b   1.000
_cell.length_c   1.000
_cell.angle_alpha   90.00
_cell.angle_beta   90.00
_cell.angle_gamma   90.00
#
_symmetry.space_group_name_H-M   'P 1'
#
loop_
_entity.id
_entity.type
_entity.pdbx_description
1 polymer ?
#
loop_
_entity_poly.entity_id
_entity_poly.type
_entity_poly.pdbx_seq_one_letter_code
_entity_poly.pdbx_strand_id
1 'polypeptide(L)'
;MPSYAPQPMASSSQRRELPALLEVARPFLRGELEAVDPALPGLVAVLRSVGAGECWHKHGSFLDHLVEVYRILKIWSAPDAVARCGLFHSAYSNSYVNLVIFDPATTRDHVRALIGAPAERLVHLFCVVPRHSIIHEDLLFRYPSNAELAENLALSEASLREAIERGVTDPEEPWRRKIRSVLPPEGVTVRHIKTGEDVGVSRRVLAAFLLMTMADFSDQLFGFQDALFRNDDGRLEFSGNNWAALWPGNGKPGLWVNSISRMGAVYTLIVREEQIYLEERKRGGGDLPSSERDEDMDLPIPPVFEGCTRVLDAGEQIAARDMYWEAVCGGGGEGAEGLLRGCAERNPYVGEPRLVAAQVLL
;
A
#
# COMPACT_ATOMS: atom_id res chain seq x y z
N MET A 1 25.19 -21.75 31.72
CA MET A 1 24.96 -22.16 30.31
C MET A 1 23.49 -21.93 30.01
N PRO A 2 23.08 -20.75 29.49
CA PRO A 2 21.70 -20.55 29.07
C PRO A 2 21.46 -21.38 27.80
N SER A 3 20.40 -22.18 27.82
CA SER A 3 19.94 -22.99 26.70
C SER A 3 19.54 -22.10 25.53
N TYR A 4 20.32 -22.14 24.45
CA TYR A 4 19.99 -21.53 23.17
C TYR A 4 18.72 -22.21 22.63
N ALA A 5 17.57 -21.55 22.76
CA ALA A 5 16.39 -21.94 22.01
C ALA A 5 16.65 -21.60 20.52
N PRO A 6 16.51 -22.55 19.59
CA PRO A 6 16.73 -22.27 18.17
C PRO A 6 15.71 -21.23 17.70
N GLN A 7 16.20 -20.13 17.12
CA GLN A 7 15.36 -19.18 16.39
C GLN A 7 14.53 -19.91 15.34
N PRO A 8 13.28 -19.49 15.06
CA PRO A 8 12.51 -20.03 13.95
C PRO A 8 13.30 -19.79 12.65
N MET A 9 13.86 -20.85 12.09
CA MET A 9 14.55 -20.80 10.80
C MET A 9 13.56 -20.30 9.74
N ALA A 10 13.97 -19.29 8.97
CA ALA A 10 13.23 -18.87 7.79
C ALA A 10 12.86 -20.09 6.93
N SER A 11 11.59 -20.15 6.52
CA SER A 11 11.04 -21.27 5.76
C SER A 11 11.83 -21.45 4.45
N SER A 12 11.85 -22.65 3.90
CA SER A 12 12.59 -22.94 2.65
C SER A 12 12.11 -22.12 1.44
N SER A 13 10.87 -21.59 1.48
CA SER A 13 10.32 -20.64 0.51
C SER A 13 10.98 -19.26 0.63
N GLN A 14 11.05 -18.72 1.86
CA GLN A 14 11.64 -17.40 2.14
C GLN A 14 13.12 -17.31 1.69
N ARG A 15 13.88 -18.40 1.80
CA ARG A 15 15.28 -18.45 1.32
C ARG A 15 15.43 -18.46 -0.20
N ARG A 16 14.43 -18.94 -0.96
CA ARG A 16 14.44 -18.93 -2.43
C ARG A 16 13.99 -17.58 -3.01
N GLU A 17 13.22 -16.80 -2.26
CA GLU A 17 12.73 -15.49 -2.68
C GLU A 17 13.77 -14.37 -2.52
N LEU A 18 14.71 -14.49 -1.58
CA LEU A 18 15.69 -13.41 -1.30
C LEU A 18 16.56 -13.02 -2.52
N PRO A 19 17.15 -13.95 -3.30
CA PRO A 19 17.90 -13.56 -4.50
C PRO A 19 17.05 -12.76 -5.49
N ALA A 20 15.81 -13.18 -5.74
CA ALA A 20 14.91 -12.47 -6.66
C ALA A 20 14.56 -11.07 -6.14
N LEU A 21 14.26 -10.94 -4.85
CA LEU A 21 14.00 -9.64 -4.21
C LEU A 21 15.23 -8.72 -4.28
N LEU A 22 16.43 -9.26 -4.06
CA LEU A 22 17.68 -8.50 -4.17
C LEU A 22 17.93 -8.03 -5.60
N GLU A 23 17.65 -8.85 -6.62
CA GLU A 23 17.82 -8.43 -8.02
C GLU A 23 16.90 -7.24 -8.37
N VAL A 24 15.67 -7.21 -7.86
CA VAL A 24 14.75 -6.08 -8.07
C VAL A 24 15.15 -4.85 -7.25
N ALA A 25 15.65 -5.02 -6.03
CA ALA A 25 16.00 -3.90 -5.14
C ALA A 25 17.36 -3.27 -5.44
N ARG A 26 18.33 -4.05 -5.96
CA ARG A 26 19.73 -3.63 -6.13
C ARG A 26 19.92 -2.39 -7.02
N PRO A 27 19.21 -2.21 -8.14
CA PRO A 27 19.31 -0.98 -8.93
C PRO A 27 18.97 0.28 -8.12
N PHE A 28 17.94 0.22 -7.27
CA PHE A 28 17.59 1.33 -6.38
C PHE A 28 18.70 1.61 -5.35
N LEU A 29 19.26 0.56 -4.74
CA LEU A 29 20.36 0.71 -3.77
C LEU A 29 21.63 1.29 -4.41
N ARG A 30 21.83 1.12 -5.71
CA ARG A 30 22.97 1.64 -6.47
C ARG A 30 22.70 3.01 -7.11
N GLY A 31 21.45 3.48 -7.09
CA GLY A 31 21.04 4.69 -7.82
C GLY A 31 20.99 4.52 -9.34
N GLU A 32 20.93 3.28 -9.85
CA GLU A 32 20.87 2.92 -11.28
C GLU A 32 19.42 3.00 -11.78
N LEU A 33 18.84 4.21 -11.76
CA LEU A 33 17.41 4.43 -12.05
C LEU A 33 16.99 3.96 -13.45
N GLU A 34 17.86 4.15 -14.45
CA GLU A 34 17.67 3.71 -15.83
C GLU A 34 17.56 2.19 -15.98
N ALA A 35 18.15 1.42 -15.06
CA ALA A 35 18.05 -0.03 -15.04
C ALA A 35 16.70 -0.50 -14.48
N VAL A 36 15.98 0.35 -13.74
CA VAL A 36 14.61 0.10 -13.25
C VAL A 36 13.58 0.43 -14.33
N ASP A 37 13.69 1.62 -14.91
CA ASP A 37 12.85 2.13 -15.98
C ASP A 37 13.66 3.16 -16.78
N PRO A 38 13.89 2.94 -18.10
CA PRO A 38 14.70 3.84 -18.91
C PRO A 38 14.22 5.30 -18.92
N ALA A 39 12.93 5.56 -18.65
CA ALA A 39 12.39 6.91 -18.56
C ALA A 39 12.62 7.58 -17.19
N LEU A 40 12.88 6.80 -16.13
CA LEU A 40 12.88 7.28 -14.75
C LEU A 40 13.86 8.43 -14.49
N PRO A 41 15.12 8.43 -14.98
CA PRO A 41 16.01 9.59 -14.81
C PRO A 41 15.41 10.89 -15.37
N GLY A 42 14.77 10.81 -16.55
CA GLY A 42 14.11 11.95 -17.19
C GLY A 42 12.88 12.41 -16.41
N LEU A 43 12.06 11.48 -15.91
CA LEU A 43 10.89 11.78 -15.09
C LEU A 43 11.27 12.48 -13.78
N VAL A 44 12.32 11.99 -13.09
CA VAL A 44 12.85 12.60 -11.86
C VAL A 44 13.41 14.00 -12.16
N ALA A 45 14.11 14.18 -13.29
CA ALA A 45 14.60 15.49 -13.69
C ALA A 45 13.47 16.50 -13.95
N VAL A 46 12.38 16.05 -14.59
CA VAL A 46 11.18 16.89 -14.79
C VAL A 46 10.58 17.28 -13.45
N LEU A 47 10.30 16.33 -12.55
CA LEU A 47 9.75 16.61 -11.22
C LEU A 47 10.63 17.57 -10.40
N ARG A 48 11.95 17.43 -10.50
CA ARG A 48 12.89 18.38 -9.90
C ARG A 48 12.75 19.78 -10.50
N SER A 49 12.64 19.90 -11.83
CA SER A 49 12.57 21.18 -12.53
C SER A 49 11.32 22.01 -12.19
N VAL A 50 10.26 21.34 -11.73
CA VAL A 50 9.00 21.95 -11.29
C VAL A 50 8.94 22.14 -9.77
N GLY A 51 10.08 22.02 -9.07
CA GLY A 51 10.19 22.37 -7.65
C GLY A 51 9.83 21.25 -6.67
N ALA A 52 9.58 20.01 -7.11
CA ALA A 52 9.24 18.93 -6.17
C ALA A 52 10.36 18.65 -5.15
N GLY A 53 11.63 18.90 -5.53
CA GLY A 53 12.78 18.77 -4.63
C GLY A 53 12.94 19.93 -3.62
N GLU A 54 12.20 21.02 -3.79
CA GLU A 54 12.27 22.21 -2.92
C GLU A 54 11.21 22.15 -1.81
N CYS A 55 10.17 21.34 -2.00
CA CYS A 55 9.09 21.16 -1.04
C CYS A 55 9.50 20.18 0.06
N TRP A 56 9.67 20.66 1.29
CA TRP A 56 9.85 19.77 2.44
C TRP A 56 8.63 18.87 2.63
N HIS A 57 8.87 17.58 2.89
CA HIS A 57 7.86 16.56 3.06
C HIS A 57 8.28 15.57 4.15
N LYS A 58 8.03 15.93 5.42
CA LYS A 58 8.22 15.07 6.61
C LYS A 58 9.69 14.68 6.87
N HIS A 59 10.21 13.64 6.24
CA HIS A 59 11.59 13.17 6.45
C HIS A 59 12.57 13.58 5.33
N GLY A 60 12.06 14.20 4.25
CA GLY A 60 12.87 14.59 3.09
C GLY A 60 12.19 15.66 2.25
N SER A 61 12.46 15.67 0.95
CA SER A 61 11.72 16.46 -0.03
C SER A 61 10.50 15.70 -0.56
N PHE A 62 9.57 16.42 -1.20
CA PHE A 62 8.45 15.80 -1.87
C PHE A 62 8.90 14.92 -3.04
N LEU A 63 9.99 15.29 -3.73
CA LEU A 63 10.61 14.43 -4.73
C LEU A 63 11.08 13.10 -4.14
N ASP A 64 11.71 13.11 -2.97
CA ASP A 64 12.17 11.88 -2.31
C ASP A 64 10.98 10.97 -2.04
N HIS A 65 9.91 11.51 -1.45
CA HIS A 65 8.66 10.79 -1.22
C HIS A 65 8.08 10.15 -2.50
N LEU A 66 7.97 10.91 -3.60
CA LEU A 66 7.45 10.39 -4.87
C LEU A 66 8.31 9.25 -5.43
N VAL A 67 9.64 9.35 -5.30
CA VAL A 67 10.59 8.31 -5.73
C VAL A 67 10.50 7.08 -4.81
N GLU A 68 10.30 7.24 -3.51
CA GLU A 68 10.10 6.12 -2.58
C GLU A 68 8.79 5.36 -2.87
N VAL A 69 7.69 6.06 -3.12
CA VAL A 69 6.42 5.42 -3.52
C VAL A 69 6.59 4.64 -4.82
N TYR A 70 7.24 5.22 -5.83
CA TYR A 70 7.57 4.52 -7.08
C TYR A 70 8.41 3.26 -6.81
N ARG A 71 9.44 3.38 -5.96
CA ARG A 71 10.32 2.27 -5.58
C ARG A 71 9.56 1.13 -4.93
N ILE A 72 8.72 1.43 -3.95
CA ILE A 72 7.89 0.42 -3.26
C ILE A 72 6.99 -0.30 -4.27
N LEU A 73 6.31 0.45 -5.14
CA LEU A 73 5.43 -0.13 -6.17
C LEU A 73 6.18 -1.04 -7.14
N LYS A 74 7.38 -0.64 -7.60
CA LYS A 74 8.21 -1.48 -8.48
C LYS A 74 8.72 -2.74 -7.78
N ILE A 75 9.12 -2.65 -6.51
CA ILE A 75 9.51 -3.81 -5.70
C ILE A 75 8.31 -4.77 -5.51
N TRP A 76 7.11 -4.22 -5.37
CA TRP A 76 5.85 -5.00 -5.36
C TRP A 76 5.39 -5.46 -6.74
N SER A 77 6.22 -5.27 -7.78
CA SER A 77 5.94 -5.68 -9.15
C SER A 77 4.70 -5.03 -9.77
N ALA A 78 4.30 -3.85 -9.29
CA ALA A 78 3.20 -3.08 -9.88
C ALA A 78 3.47 -2.77 -11.37
N PRO A 79 2.43 -2.75 -12.22
CA PRO A 79 2.58 -2.36 -13.63
C PRO A 79 3.17 -0.96 -13.76
N ASP A 80 3.92 -0.71 -14.85
CA ASP A 80 4.60 0.58 -15.05
C ASP A 80 3.64 1.77 -15.00
N ALA A 81 2.40 1.61 -15.51
CA ALA A 81 1.39 2.65 -15.43
C ALA A 81 1.01 3.00 -13.98
N VAL A 82 0.90 1.99 -13.11
CA VAL A 82 0.58 2.16 -11.68
C VAL A 82 1.78 2.72 -10.92
N ALA A 83 2.99 2.22 -11.19
CA ALA A 83 4.21 2.72 -10.57
C ALA A 83 4.45 4.20 -10.94
N ARG A 84 4.34 4.55 -12.24
CA ARG A 84 4.43 5.95 -12.70
C ARG A 84 3.28 6.81 -12.21
N CYS A 85 2.08 6.23 -12.01
CA CYS A 85 1.01 6.91 -11.28
C CYS A 85 1.46 7.26 -9.87
N GLY A 86 2.08 6.33 -9.12
CA GLY A 86 2.72 6.60 -7.83
C GLY A 86 3.76 7.71 -7.86
N LEU A 87 4.61 7.78 -8.88
CA LEU A 87 5.60 8.84 -9.05
C LEU A 87 4.97 10.22 -9.30
N PHE A 88 3.78 10.27 -9.89
CA PHE A 88 3.08 11.50 -10.28
C PHE A 88 1.73 11.69 -9.55
N HIS A 89 1.48 10.97 -8.45
CA HIS A 89 0.14 10.84 -7.86
C HIS A 89 -0.42 12.15 -7.25
N SER A 90 0.39 13.20 -7.24
CA SER A 90 0.04 14.55 -6.79
C SER A 90 0.29 15.63 -7.83
N ALA A 91 0.50 15.25 -9.10
CA ALA A 91 0.86 16.18 -10.18
C ALA A 91 -0.12 17.35 -10.30
N TYR A 92 -1.43 17.12 -10.12
CA TYR A 92 -2.49 18.12 -10.35
C TYR A 92 -3.10 18.71 -9.07
N SER A 93 -2.40 18.59 -7.92
CA SER A 93 -2.98 18.65 -6.57
C SER A 93 -3.99 17.53 -6.31
N ASN A 94 -4.15 17.12 -5.05
CA ASN A 94 -5.04 16.02 -4.67
C ASN A 94 -5.81 16.33 -3.37
N SER A 95 -6.62 15.34 -2.92
CA SER A 95 -7.48 15.47 -1.74
C SER A 95 -6.76 15.57 -0.38
N TYR A 96 -5.45 15.31 -0.33
CA TYR A 96 -4.66 15.31 0.91
C TYR A 96 -3.67 16.47 0.98
N VAL A 97 -3.16 16.95 -0.15
CA VAL A 97 -2.11 17.98 -0.22
C VAL A 97 -2.39 18.97 -1.36
N ASN A 98 -2.41 20.26 -1.03
CA ASN A 98 -2.56 21.37 -1.99
C ASN A 98 -1.19 21.82 -2.56
N LEU A 99 -0.41 20.87 -3.07
CA LEU A 99 0.83 21.13 -3.81
C LEU A 99 0.51 20.89 -5.29
N VAL A 100 0.20 21.95 -6.03
CA VAL A 100 0.03 21.86 -7.49
C VAL A 100 1.43 21.89 -8.12
N ILE A 101 1.85 20.77 -8.69
CA ILE A 101 3.10 20.72 -9.47
C ILE A 101 2.84 21.13 -10.93
N PHE A 102 1.70 20.71 -11.47
CA PHE A 102 1.26 20.97 -12.82
C PHE A 102 -0.19 21.45 -12.82
N ASP A 103 -0.51 22.51 -13.57
CA ASP A 103 -1.88 22.97 -13.73
C ASP A 103 -2.69 22.01 -14.62
N PRO A 104 -3.69 21.27 -14.08
CA PRO A 104 -4.45 20.30 -14.87
C PRO A 104 -5.21 20.88 -16.07
N ALA A 105 -5.50 22.18 -16.09
CA ALA A 105 -6.19 22.81 -17.23
C ALA A 105 -5.27 22.98 -18.47
N THR A 106 -3.95 23.01 -18.26
CA THR A 106 -2.99 23.39 -19.31
C THR A 106 -1.92 22.34 -19.57
N THR A 107 -1.79 21.31 -18.72
CA THR A 107 -0.62 20.41 -18.74
C THR A 107 -0.92 18.93 -18.89
N ARG A 108 -2.19 18.48 -18.95
CA ARG A 108 -2.50 17.04 -19.04
C ARG A 108 -1.90 16.35 -20.25
N ASP A 109 -1.95 16.99 -21.42
CA ASP A 109 -1.34 16.44 -22.64
C ASP A 109 0.18 16.36 -22.54
N HIS A 110 0.80 17.31 -21.85
CA HIS A 110 2.24 17.31 -21.58
C HIS A 110 2.62 16.17 -20.64
N VAL A 111 1.93 16.03 -19.50
CA VAL A 111 2.15 14.92 -18.57
C VAL A 111 1.90 13.58 -19.27
N ARG A 112 0.85 13.48 -20.09
CA ARG A 112 0.54 12.28 -20.89
C ARG A 112 1.69 11.89 -21.80
N ALA A 113 2.30 12.86 -22.49
CA ALA A 113 3.46 12.62 -23.34
C ALA A 113 4.69 12.15 -22.54
N LEU A 114 4.82 12.57 -21.28
CA LEU A 114 5.94 12.19 -20.41
C LEU A 114 5.79 10.78 -19.82
N ILE A 115 4.65 10.47 -19.20
CA ILE A 115 4.47 9.23 -18.42
C ILE A 115 3.71 8.13 -19.16
N GLY A 116 3.11 8.47 -20.32
CA GLY A 116 2.26 7.60 -21.11
C GLY A 116 0.77 7.75 -20.77
N ALA A 117 -0.09 7.47 -21.76
CA ALA A 117 -1.54 7.61 -21.62
C ALA A 117 -2.17 6.78 -20.50
N PRO A 118 -1.80 5.50 -20.30
CA PRO A 118 -2.36 4.71 -19.20
C PRO A 118 -2.02 5.30 -17.83
N ALA A 119 -0.76 5.71 -17.62
CA ALA A 119 -0.30 6.30 -16.37
C ALA A 119 -1.00 7.65 -16.09
N GLU A 120 -1.07 8.53 -17.09
CA GLU A 120 -1.71 9.85 -16.93
C GLU A 120 -3.20 9.74 -16.62
N ARG A 121 -3.92 8.78 -17.22
CA ARG A 121 -5.32 8.52 -16.86
C ARG A 121 -5.45 8.17 -15.38
N LEU A 122 -4.59 7.28 -14.86
CA LEU A 122 -4.60 6.92 -13.44
C LEU A 122 -4.25 8.11 -12.55
N VAL A 123 -3.24 8.90 -12.91
CA VAL A 123 -2.86 10.12 -12.16
C VAL A 123 -4.03 11.09 -12.09
N HIS A 124 -4.70 11.34 -13.22
CA HIS A 124 -5.86 12.21 -13.26
C HIS A 124 -6.97 11.71 -12.34
N LEU A 125 -7.38 10.45 -12.47
CA LEU A 125 -8.40 9.84 -11.62
C LEU A 125 -8.02 9.93 -10.14
N PHE A 126 -6.78 9.60 -9.79
CA PHE A 126 -6.28 9.65 -8.41
C PHE A 126 -6.32 11.05 -7.80
N CYS A 127 -6.17 12.09 -8.63
CA CYS A 127 -6.25 13.49 -8.21
C CYS A 127 -7.69 14.02 -8.06
N VAL A 128 -8.68 13.42 -8.74
CA VAL A 128 -10.04 13.98 -8.81
C VAL A 128 -11.09 13.20 -8.03
N VAL A 129 -10.81 11.96 -7.63
CA VAL A 129 -11.76 11.15 -6.84
C VAL A 129 -11.56 11.37 -5.33
N PRO A 130 -12.62 11.24 -4.50
CA PRO A 130 -12.56 11.40 -3.04
C PRO A 130 -11.92 10.16 -2.38
N ARG A 131 -10.60 9.99 -2.57
CA ARG A 131 -9.85 8.79 -2.14
C ARG A 131 -10.04 8.44 -0.67
N HIS A 132 -10.11 9.42 0.21
CA HIS A 132 -10.30 9.16 1.64
C HIS A 132 -11.60 8.40 1.89
N SER A 133 -12.71 8.90 1.37
CA SER A 133 -14.02 8.28 1.52
C SER A 133 -14.04 6.90 0.87
N ILE A 134 -13.57 6.77 -0.37
CA ILE A 134 -13.66 5.50 -1.11
C ILE A 134 -12.76 4.40 -0.50
N ILE A 135 -11.52 4.73 -0.14
CA ILE A 135 -10.57 3.74 0.39
C ILE A 135 -10.87 3.40 1.85
N HIS A 136 -11.15 4.41 2.68
CA HIS A 136 -11.35 4.20 4.11
C HIS A 136 -12.80 3.90 4.46
N GLU A 137 -13.72 4.83 4.18
CA GLU A 137 -15.12 4.74 4.64
C GLU A 137 -15.90 3.65 3.91
N ASP A 138 -15.82 3.65 2.58
CA ASP A 138 -16.63 2.78 1.71
C ASP A 138 -16.03 1.39 1.53
N LEU A 139 -14.74 1.21 1.85
CA LEU A 139 -14.03 -0.05 1.64
C LEU A 139 -13.42 -0.60 2.94
N LEU A 140 -12.38 0.02 3.48
CA LEU A 140 -11.61 -0.56 4.60
C LEU A 140 -12.43 -0.66 5.90
N PHE A 141 -13.19 0.37 6.25
CA PHE A 141 -13.99 0.44 7.47
C PHE A 141 -15.28 -0.40 7.39
N ARG A 142 -15.63 -0.87 6.19
CA ARG A 142 -16.71 -1.85 6.00
C ARG A 142 -16.33 -3.24 6.50
N TYR A 143 -15.06 -3.49 6.83
CA TYR A 143 -14.57 -4.71 7.48
C TYR A 143 -14.16 -4.44 8.93
N PRO A 144 -15.09 -4.31 9.89
CA PRO A 144 -14.79 -3.82 11.23
C PRO A 144 -13.77 -4.67 12.02
N SER A 145 -13.70 -5.98 11.76
CA SER A 145 -12.83 -6.89 12.53
C SER A 145 -11.74 -7.55 11.68
N ASN A 146 -10.58 -7.81 12.30
CA ASN A 146 -9.51 -8.59 11.66
C ASN A 146 -9.92 -10.05 11.45
N ALA A 147 -10.81 -10.59 12.30
CA ALA A 147 -11.32 -11.96 12.20
C ALA A 147 -12.15 -12.17 10.93
N GLU A 148 -13.04 -11.22 10.60
CA GLU A 148 -13.82 -11.25 9.36
C GLU A 148 -12.91 -11.22 8.12
N LEU A 149 -11.85 -10.39 8.12
CA LEU A 149 -10.87 -10.37 7.03
C LEU A 149 -10.16 -11.72 6.88
N ALA A 150 -9.69 -12.29 7.99
CA ALA A 150 -8.99 -13.58 7.96
C ALA A 150 -9.90 -14.73 7.48
N GLU A 151 -11.15 -14.76 7.91
CA GLU A 151 -12.15 -15.73 7.45
C GLU A 151 -12.43 -15.58 5.95
N ASN A 152 -12.70 -14.36 5.49
CA ASN A 152 -12.95 -14.09 4.08
C ASN A 152 -11.73 -14.42 3.20
N LEU A 153 -10.50 -14.21 3.70
CA LEU A 153 -9.28 -14.61 3.00
C LEU A 153 -9.15 -16.14 2.88
N ALA A 154 -9.51 -16.89 3.92
CA ALA A 154 -9.48 -18.35 3.86
C ALA A 154 -10.55 -18.91 2.90
N LEU A 155 -11.77 -18.36 2.96
CA LEU A 155 -12.87 -18.74 2.07
C LEU A 155 -12.54 -18.41 0.61
N SER A 156 -12.08 -17.18 0.32
CA SER A 156 -11.78 -16.74 -1.05
C SER A 156 -10.67 -17.55 -1.72
N GLU A 157 -9.68 -18.03 -0.98
CA GLU A 157 -8.65 -18.93 -1.50
C GLU A 157 -9.25 -20.27 -1.97
N ALA A 158 -10.16 -20.84 -1.17
CA ALA A 158 -10.86 -22.06 -1.53
C ALA A 158 -11.78 -21.86 -2.74
N SER A 159 -12.57 -20.77 -2.75
CA SER A 159 -13.46 -20.45 -3.87
C SER A 159 -12.69 -20.21 -5.17
N LEU A 160 -11.56 -19.49 -5.12
CA LEU A 160 -10.72 -19.26 -6.30
C LEU A 160 -10.19 -20.58 -6.87
N ARG A 161 -9.73 -21.48 -6.00
CA ARG A 161 -9.23 -22.80 -6.42
C ARG A 161 -10.32 -23.61 -7.12
N GLU A 162 -11.51 -23.70 -6.54
CA GLU A 162 -12.64 -24.42 -7.14
C GLU A 162 -13.10 -23.78 -8.47
N ALA A 163 -13.08 -22.44 -8.56
CA ALA A 163 -13.41 -21.72 -9.78
C ALA A 163 -12.42 -22.03 -10.91
N ILE A 164 -11.12 -21.97 -10.65
CA ILE A 164 -10.08 -22.22 -11.65
C ILE A 164 -10.04 -23.70 -12.05
N GLU A 165 -10.00 -24.61 -11.07
CA GLU A 165 -9.79 -26.04 -11.32
C GLU A 165 -11.03 -26.73 -11.86
N ARG A 166 -12.22 -26.36 -11.36
CA ARG A 166 -13.47 -27.08 -11.65
C ARG A 166 -14.52 -26.20 -12.33
N GLY A 167 -14.33 -24.89 -12.38
CA GLY A 167 -15.36 -23.97 -12.89
C GLY A 167 -16.58 -23.85 -12.00
N VAL A 168 -16.46 -24.23 -10.73
CA VAL A 168 -17.56 -24.16 -9.76
C VAL A 168 -17.45 -22.84 -9.03
N THR A 169 -18.51 -22.05 -9.10
CA THR A 169 -18.60 -20.73 -8.47
C THR A 169 -19.96 -20.57 -7.84
N ASP A 170 -20.01 -20.00 -6.64
CA ASP A 170 -21.27 -19.65 -5.99
C ASP A 170 -21.27 -18.14 -5.67
N PRO A 171 -22.10 -17.32 -6.36
CA PRO A 171 -22.15 -15.89 -6.10
C PRO A 171 -22.72 -15.54 -4.72
N GLU A 172 -23.39 -16.48 -4.04
CA GLU A 172 -24.04 -16.27 -2.74
C GLU A 172 -23.12 -16.54 -1.54
N GLU A 173 -21.87 -16.99 -1.79
CA GLU A 173 -20.86 -17.16 -0.75
C GLU A 173 -20.75 -15.88 0.10
N PRO A 174 -20.74 -15.99 1.45
CA PRO A 174 -20.78 -14.81 2.32
C PRO A 174 -19.69 -13.78 2.02
N TRP A 175 -18.47 -14.23 1.75
CA TRP A 175 -17.34 -13.34 1.44
C TRP A 175 -17.51 -12.64 0.08
N ARG A 176 -18.08 -13.33 -0.93
CA ARG A 176 -18.36 -12.77 -2.26
C ARG A 176 -19.46 -11.74 -2.20
N ARG A 177 -20.56 -12.04 -1.50
CA ARG A 177 -21.62 -11.06 -1.24
C ARG A 177 -21.08 -9.85 -0.50
N LYS A 178 -20.21 -10.05 0.50
CA LYS A 178 -19.58 -8.97 1.25
C LYS A 178 -18.75 -8.07 0.34
N ILE A 179 -17.77 -8.61 -0.41
CA ILE A 179 -16.91 -7.79 -1.28
C ILE A 179 -17.70 -7.11 -2.40
N ARG A 180 -18.69 -7.78 -3.01
CA ARG A 180 -19.55 -7.19 -4.04
C ARG A 180 -20.46 -6.08 -3.51
N SER A 181 -20.84 -6.13 -2.23
CA SER A 181 -21.64 -5.08 -1.60
C SER A 181 -20.88 -3.78 -1.36
N VAL A 182 -19.55 -3.86 -1.20
CA VAL A 182 -18.68 -2.68 -0.99
C VAL A 182 -18.00 -2.25 -2.28
N LEU A 183 -17.74 -3.19 -3.19
CA LEU A 183 -17.11 -2.93 -4.48
C LEU A 183 -17.72 -3.82 -5.60
N PRO A 184 -18.78 -3.33 -6.27
CA PRO A 184 -19.46 -4.03 -7.35
C PRO A 184 -18.54 -4.36 -8.55
N PRO A 185 -18.91 -5.34 -9.40
CA PRO A 185 -18.10 -5.73 -10.56
C PRO A 185 -17.93 -4.63 -11.61
N GLU A 186 -18.94 -3.78 -11.79
CA GLU A 186 -18.91 -2.60 -12.64
C GLU A 186 -18.04 -1.46 -12.07
N GLY A 187 -17.60 -1.58 -10.81
CA GLY A 187 -16.92 -0.51 -10.08
C GLY A 187 -17.93 0.40 -9.36
N VAL A 188 -17.56 1.67 -9.18
CA VAL A 188 -18.38 2.66 -8.48
C VAL A 188 -18.41 3.98 -9.25
N THR A 189 -19.45 4.78 -9.02
CA THR A 189 -19.50 6.17 -9.48
C THR A 189 -19.32 7.09 -8.29
N VAL A 190 -18.37 8.01 -8.39
CA VAL A 190 -18.02 8.95 -7.31
C VAL A 190 -18.09 10.38 -7.83
N ARG A 191 -18.15 11.35 -6.92
CA ARG A 191 -18.18 12.77 -7.29
C ARG A 191 -16.77 13.32 -7.46
N HIS A 192 -16.50 13.97 -8.58
CA HIS A 192 -15.27 14.73 -8.79
C HIS A 192 -15.11 15.78 -7.67
N ILE A 193 -13.99 15.78 -6.94
CA ILE A 193 -13.81 16.60 -5.72
C ILE A 193 -13.91 18.11 -5.95
N LYS A 194 -13.55 18.60 -7.15
CA LYS A 194 -13.70 20.01 -7.56
C LYS A 194 -15.00 20.34 -8.30
N THR A 195 -15.40 19.57 -9.31
CA THR A 195 -16.55 19.90 -10.18
C THR A 195 -17.88 19.31 -9.71
N GLY A 196 -17.87 18.26 -8.90
CA GLY A 196 -19.07 17.52 -8.49
C GLY A 196 -19.66 16.62 -9.58
N GLU A 197 -19.02 16.52 -10.75
CA GLU A 197 -19.45 15.64 -11.83
C GLU A 197 -19.26 14.16 -11.46
N ASP A 198 -20.04 13.29 -12.11
CA ASP A 198 -19.93 11.85 -11.92
C ASP A 198 -18.68 11.31 -12.61
N VAL A 199 -17.89 10.55 -11.86
CA VAL A 199 -16.68 9.88 -12.33
C VAL A 199 -16.82 8.39 -12.07
N GLY A 200 -16.85 7.59 -13.13
CA GLY A 200 -16.80 6.13 -13.04
C GLY A 200 -15.40 5.65 -12.70
N VAL A 201 -15.30 4.74 -11.73
CA VAL A 201 -14.04 4.12 -11.31
C VAL A 201 -14.23 2.61 -11.26
N SER A 202 -13.51 1.90 -12.13
CA SER A 202 -13.58 0.44 -12.17
C SER A 202 -13.00 -0.18 -10.90
N ARG A 203 -13.41 -1.43 -10.62
CA ARG A 203 -12.88 -2.20 -9.49
C ARG A 203 -11.35 -2.31 -9.54
N ARG A 204 -10.76 -2.49 -10.72
CA ARG A 204 -9.31 -2.64 -10.89
C ARG A 204 -8.59 -1.32 -10.64
N VAL A 205 -9.15 -0.18 -11.08
CA VAL A 205 -8.60 1.15 -10.74
C VAL A 205 -8.64 1.38 -9.23
N LEU A 206 -9.73 1.01 -8.54
CA LEU A 206 -9.77 1.10 -7.08
C LEU A 206 -8.77 0.16 -6.39
N ALA A 207 -8.56 -1.05 -6.90
CA ALA A 207 -7.52 -1.95 -6.40
C ALA A 207 -6.13 -1.32 -6.56
N ALA A 208 -5.83 -0.70 -7.70
CA ALA A 208 -4.58 0.02 -7.92
C ALA A 208 -4.43 1.21 -6.95
N PHE A 209 -5.51 1.94 -6.66
CA PHE A 209 -5.47 3.06 -5.70
C PHE A 209 -5.29 2.58 -4.26
N LEU A 210 -5.87 1.44 -3.89
CA LEU A 210 -5.62 0.80 -2.60
C LEU A 210 -4.16 0.37 -2.47
N LEU A 211 -3.59 -0.26 -3.51
CA LEU A 211 -2.18 -0.64 -3.56
C LEU A 211 -1.25 0.59 -3.46
N MET A 212 -1.57 1.67 -4.17
CA MET A 212 -0.84 2.93 -4.08
C MET A 212 -0.94 3.55 -2.68
N THR A 213 -2.11 3.47 -2.03
CA THR A 213 -2.30 3.97 -0.67
C THR A 213 -1.46 3.18 0.34
N MET A 214 -1.36 1.85 0.15
CA MET A 214 -0.45 1.02 0.96
C MET A 214 1.00 1.46 0.81
N ALA A 215 1.46 1.75 -0.42
CA ALA A 215 2.82 2.22 -0.68
C ALA A 215 3.07 3.62 -0.08
N ASP A 216 2.13 4.54 -0.27
CA ASP A 216 2.15 5.90 0.28
C ASP A 216 2.26 5.90 1.82
N PHE A 217 1.44 5.08 2.49
CA PHE A 217 1.44 4.98 3.95
C PHE A 217 2.71 4.29 4.47
N SER A 218 3.33 3.42 3.68
CA SER A 218 4.58 2.74 4.07
C SER A 218 5.76 3.70 4.17
N ASP A 219 5.77 4.79 3.37
CA ASP A 219 6.78 5.84 3.46
C ASP A 219 6.50 6.88 4.57
N GLN A 220 5.22 7.05 4.94
CA GLN A 220 4.75 8.14 5.78
C GLN A 220 4.49 7.75 7.26
N LEU A 221 5.20 6.77 7.81
CA LEU A 221 4.89 6.16 9.11
C LEU A 221 5.40 7.00 10.31
N PHE A 222 4.69 8.07 10.69
CA PHE A 222 5.14 8.98 11.78
C PHE A 222 4.15 9.10 12.95
N GLY A 223 4.65 8.97 14.18
CA GLY A 223 3.84 8.99 15.40
C GLY A 223 3.17 10.32 15.72
N PHE A 224 3.63 11.45 15.16
CA PHE A 224 2.91 12.72 15.31
C PHE A 224 1.50 12.63 14.67
N GLN A 225 1.35 11.84 13.60
CA GLN A 225 0.05 11.65 12.94
C GLN A 225 -0.89 10.83 13.80
N ASP A 226 -0.35 9.96 14.67
CA ASP A 226 -1.19 9.25 15.63
C ASP A 226 -1.84 10.21 16.61
N ALA A 227 -1.09 11.22 17.08
CA ALA A 227 -1.62 12.27 17.93
C ALA A 227 -2.60 13.20 17.18
N LEU A 228 -2.31 13.52 15.92
CA LEU A 228 -3.16 14.36 15.07
C LEU A 228 -4.52 13.69 14.82
N PHE A 229 -4.54 12.40 14.51
CA PHE A 229 -5.73 11.67 14.08
C PHE A 229 -6.40 10.84 15.18
N ARG A 230 -5.94 10.94 16.44
CA ARG A 230 -6.38 10.10 17.56
C ARG A 230 -6.32 8.60 17.22
N ASN A 231 -5.11 8.16 16.89
CA ASN A 231 -4.78 6.78 16.55
C ASN A 231 -4.11 6.03 17.72
N ASP A 232 -4.52 6.32 18.95
CA ASP A 232 -3.98 5.64 20.14
C ASP A 232 -4.35 4.16 20.20
N ASP A 233 -5.43 3.76 19.52
CA ASP A 233 -5.84 2.36 19.33
C ASP A 233 -5.09 1.63 18.20
N GLY A 234 -4.30 2.35 17.41
CA GLY A 234 -3.53 1.84 16.27
C GLY A 234 -4.34 1.43 15.04
N ARG A 235 -5.65 1.71 14.96
CA ARG A 235 -6.50 1.25 13.86
C ARG A 235 -6.54 2.21 12.67
N LEU A 236 -6.08 3.44 12.87
CA LEU A 236 -6.03 4.55 11.92
C LEU A 236 -7.41 4.85 11.33
N GLU A 237 -8.40 5.01 12.21
CA GLU A 237 -9.80 5.29 11.84
C GLU A 237 -10.09 6.79 11.66
N PHE A 238 -9.06 7.64 11.75
CA PHE A 238 -9.16 9.11 11.63
C PHE A 238 -10.24 9.74 12.54
N SER A 239 -10.38 9.21 13.76
CA SER A 239 -11.42 9.59 14.73
C SER A 239 -11.21 11.00 15.33
N GLY A 240 -10.06 11.63 15.05
CA GLY A 240 -9.68 12.93 15.57
C GLY A 240 -9.06 13.87 14.55
N ASN A 241 -9.03 15.15 14.94
CA ASN A 241 -8.34 16.23 14.23
C ASN A 241 -7.71 17.19 15.25
N ASN A 242 -6.70 16.70 15.95
CA ASN A 242 -6.02 17.43 17.01
C ASN A 242 -5.03 18.44 16.43
N TRP A 243 -5.50 19.66 16.18
CA TRP A 243 -4.69 20.77 15.67
C TRP A 243 -3.52 21.17 16.58
N ALA A 244 -3.50 20.73 17.85
CA ALA A 244 -2.39 20.98 18.76
C ALA A 244 -1.25 19.94 18.64
N ALA A 245 -1.40 18.91 17.81
CA ALA A 245 -0.33 17.97 17.52
C ALA A 245 0.74 18.64 16.65
N LEU A 246 1.93 18.86 17.22
CA LEU A 246 3.05 19.51 16.53
C LEU A 246 4.04 18.48 15.98
N TRP A 247 4.53 18.72 14.76
CA TRP A 247 5.67 17.99 14.19
C TRP A 247 6.99 18.34 14.92
N PRO A 248 7.94 17.40 15.12
CA PRO A 248 7.88 15.96 14.80
C PRO A 248 7.25 15.10 15.91
N GLY A 249 6.62 15.72 16.91
CA GLY A 249 6.13 15.04 18.11
C GLY A 249 7.28 14.52 18.97
N ASN A 250 7.16 13.29 19.46
CA ASN A 250 8.22 12.62 20.23
C ASN A 250 9.19 11.81 19.35
N GLY A 251 9.02 11.80 18.03
CA GLY A 251 9.83 11.02 17.11
C GLY A 251 9.51 9.51 17.04
N LYS A 252 8.47 9.03 17.75
CA LYS A 252 8.04 7.62 17.65
C LYS A 252 7.61 7.29 16.20
N PRO A 253 7.87 6.05 15.72
CA PRO A 253 7.22 5.53 14.52
C PRO A 253 5.68 5.52 14.64
N GLY A 254 4.98 5.70 13.53
CA GLY A 254 3.50 5.71 13.49
C GLY A 254 2.85 4.33 13.62
N LEU A 255 1.63 4.27 14.15
CA LEU A 255 0.83 3.03 14.32
C LEU A 255 -0.02 2.69 13.09
N TRP A 256 0.62 2.56 11.93
CA TRP A 256 -0.07 2.47 10.65
C TRP A 256 -0.04 1.06 10.04
N VAL A 257 0.84 0.18 10.53
CA VAL A 257 1.08 -1.15 9.95
C VAL A 257 -0.16 -2.04 10.01
N ASN A 258 -0.97 -1.95 11.09
CA ASN A 258 -2.27 -2.63 11.13
C ASN A 258 -3.15 -2.22 9.95
N SER A 259 -3.34 -0.92 9.73
CA SER A 259 -4.17 -0.39 8.65
C SER A 259 -3.66 -0.82 7.27
N ILE A 260 -2.34 -0.74 7.03
CA ILE A 260 -1.72 -1.19 5.77
C ILE A 260 -1.92 -2.70 5.56
N SER A 261 -1.78 -3.53 6.60
CA SER A 261 -2.02 -4.99 6.49
C SER A 261 -3.48 -5.33 6.20
N ARG A 262 -4.43 -4.56 6.76
CA ARG A 262 -5.86 -4.67 6.47
C ARG A 262 -6.18 -4.26 5.03
N MET A 263 -5.58 -3.18 4.53
CA MET A 263 -5.67 -2.79 3.12
C MET A 263 -5.15 -3.90 2.21
N GLY A 264 -4.02 -4.54 2.57
CA GLY A 264 -3.51 -5.71 1.85
C GLY A 264 -4.53 -6.86 1.80
N ALA A 265 -5.13 -7.21 2.93
CA ALA A 265 -6.17 -8.24 2.98
C ALA A 265 -7.36 -7.92 2.06
N VAL A 266 -7.87 -6.68 2.10
CA VAL A 266 -8.96 -6.25 1.22
C VAL A 266 -8.54 -6.27 -0.25
N TYR A 267 -7.33 -5.82 -0.57
CA TYR A 267 -6.76 -5.89 -1.92
C TYR A 267 -6.76 -7.34 -2.44
N THR A 268 -6.31 -8.30 -1.65
CA THR A 268 -6.33 -9.74 -2.01
C THR A 268 -7.76 -10.23 -2.28
N LEU A 269 -8.75 -9.82 -1.47
CA LEU A 269 -10.15 -10.17 -1.71
C LEU A 269 -10.66 -9.61 -3.04
N ILE A 270 -10.29 -8.37 -3.39
CA ILE A 270 -10.64 -7.75 -4.67
C ILE A 270 -10.01 -8.52 -5.84
N VAL A 271 -8.73 -8.85 -5.74
CA VAL A 271 -8.00 -9.59 -6.78
C VAL A 271 -8.62 -10.97 -7.03
N ARG A 272 -8.89 -11.72 -5.96
CA ARG A 272 -9.50 -13.06 -6.06
C ARG A 272 -10.92 -12.99 -6.63
N GLU A 273 -11.74 -12.04 -6.18
CA GLU A 273 -13.08 -11.85 -6.74
C GLU A 273 -13.03 -11.46 -8.22
N GLU A 274 -12.09 -10.61 -8.63
CA GLU A 274 -11.87 -10.28 -10.04
C GLU A 274 -11.48 -11.50 -10.87
N GLN A 275 -10.59 -12.35 -10.36
CA GLN A 275 -10.19 -13.58 -11.06
C GLN A 275 -11.37 -14.55 -11.24
N ILE A 276 -12.17 -14.76 -10.19
CA ILE A 276 -13.37 -15.60 -10.29
C ILE A 276 -14.37 -14.99 -11.28
N TYR A 277 -14.62 -13.68 -11.20
CA TYR A 277 -15.55 -12.99 -12.11
C TYR A 277 -15.12 -13.08 -13.58
N LEU A 278 -13.82 -12.95 -13.86
CA LEU A 278 -13.29 -13.12 -15.21
C LEU A 278 -13.43 -14.56 -15.72
N GLU A 279 -13.20 -15.55 -14.86
CA GLU A 279 -13.38 -16.96 -15.21
C GLU A 279 -14.86 -17.30 -15.49
N GLU A 280 -15.79 -16.75 -14.69
CA GLU A 280 -17.25 -16.84 -14.93
C GLU A 280 -17.61 -16.26 -16.32
N ARG A 281 -17.12 -15.05 -16.63
CA ARG A 281 -17.36 -14.41 -17.94
C ARG A 281 -16.75 -15.18 -19.10
N LYS A 282 -15.53 -15.68 -18.94
CA LYS A 282 -14.83 -16.48 -19.96
C LYS A 282 -15.60 -17.75 -20.31
N ARG A 283 -16.10 -18.47 -19.29
CA ARG A 283 -16.93 -19.66 -19.48
C ARG A 283 -18.30 -19.36 -20.06
N GLY A 284 -18.86 -18.20 -19.72
CA GLY A 284 -20.11 -17.68 -20.29
C GLY A 284 -20.01 -17.17 -21.73
N GLY A 285 -18.83 -17.23 -22.36
CA GLY A 285 -18.61 -16.72 -23.73
C GLY A 285 -18.59 -15.19 -23.82
N GLY A 286 -18.32 -14.49 -22.71
CA GLY A 286 -18.20 -13.05 -22.68
C GLY A 286 -16.93 -12.55 -23.40
N ASP A 287 -17.03 -11.36 -23.99
CA ASP A 287 -15.90 -10.72 -24.66
C ASP A 287 -14.88 -10.19 -23.64
N LEU A 288 -13.63 -10.64 -23.74
CA LEU A 288 -12.54 -10.34 -22.82
C LEU A 288 -11.28 -9.97 -23.62
N PRO A 289 -10.53 -8.92 -23.23
CA PRO A 289 -10.73 -8.02 -22.08
C PRO A 289 -11.68 -6.85 -22.37
N SER A 290 -12.40 -6.38 -21.35
CA SER A 290 -13.21 -5.17 -21.37
C SER A 290 -12.40 -3.93 -20.98
N SER A 291 -12.34 -2.96 -21.90
CA SER A 291 -11.72 -1.65 -21.65
C SER A 291 -12.48 -0.81 -20.62
N GLU A 292 -13.80 -0.97 -20.51
CA GLU A 292 -14.62 -0.25 -19.53
C GLU A 292 -14.32 -0.68 -18.08
N ARG A 293 -13.80 -1.90 -17.89
CA ARG A 293 -13.45 -2.48 -16.58
C ARG A 293 -11.94 -2.50 -16.31
N ASP A 294 -11.14 -1.92 -17.21
CA ASP A 294 -9.66 -1.90 -17.14
C ASP A 294 -9.05 -3.31 -17.03
N GLU A 295 -9.64 -4.32 -17.68
CA GLU A 295 -9.27 -5.74 -17.52
C GLU A 295 -7.86 -6.09 -18.03
N ASP A 296 -7.26 -5.21 -18.84
CA ASP A 296 -5.86 -5.27 -19.29
C ASP A 296 -4.86 -4.85 -18.20
N MET A 297 -5.33 -4.22 -17.11
CA MET A 297 -4.49 -3.86 -15.98
C MET A 297 -4.27 -5.05 -15.03
N ASP A 298 -3.01 -5.43 -14.88
CA ASP A 298 -2.57 -6.46 -13.92
C ASP A 298 -2.68 -5.97 -12.47
N LEU A 299 -3.05 -6.88 -11.57
CA LEU A 299 -3.17 -6.65 -10.13
C LEU A 299 -2.25 -7.62 -9.37
N PRO A 300 -0.94 -7.35 -9.28
CA PRO A 300 0.00 -8.23 -8.59
C PRO A 300 -0.25 -8.21 -7.08
N ILE A 301 -0.04 -9.34 -6.40
CA ILE A 301 -0.08 -9.42 -4.93
C ILE A 301 1.28 -8.99 -4.38
N PRO A 302 1.35 -7.93 -3.55
CA PRO A 302 2.60 -7.49 -2.93
C PRO A 302 3.24 -8.57 -2.04
N PRO A 303 4.59 -8.67 -2.02
CA PRO A 303 5.33 -9.62 -1.19
C PRO A 303 5.44 -9.13 0.28
N VAL A 304 4.39 -8.53 0.82
CA VAL A 304 4.30 -8.07 2.22
C VAL A 304 3.15 -8.78 2.92
N PHE A 305 3.19 -8.87 4.26
CA PHE A 305 2.10 -9.46 5.04
C PHE A 305 1.72 -10.89 4.60
N GLU A 306 2.73 -11.72 4.30
CA GLU A 306 2.54 -13.09 3.80
C GLU A 306 1.68 -13.13 2.52
N GLY A 307 2.05 -12.31 1.52
CA GLY A 307 1.27 -12.17 0.29
C GLY A 307 -0.09 -11.53 0.53
N CYS A 308 -0.13 -10.51 1.39
CA CYS A 308 -1.34 -9.79 1.76
C CYS A 308 -2.45 -10.70 2.33
N THR A 309 -2.07 -11.76 3.06
CA THR A 309 -3.01 -12.69 3.71
C THR A 309 -2.97 -12.61 5.24
N ARG A 310 -1.97 -11.94 5.82
CA ARG A 310 -1.84 -11.77 7.27
C ARG A 310 -2.22 -10.35 7.69
N VAL A 311 -3.14 -10.24 8.64
CA VAL A 311 -3.52 -8.96 9.25
C VAL A 311 -2.81 -8.83 10.60
N LEU A 312 -2.00 -7.78 10.78
CA LEU A 312 -1.31 -7.51 12.04
C LEU A 312 -2.33 -7.00 13.07
N ASP A 313 -2.28 -7.50 14.30
CA ASP A 313 -3.14 -6.98 15.37
C ASP A 313 -2.72 -5.58 15.82
N ALA A 314 -3.70 -4.73 16.16
CA ALA A 314 -3.45 -3.35 16.54
C ALA A 314 -2.73 -3.24 17.90
N GLY A 315 -3.04 -4.13 18.85
CA GLY A 315 -2.34 -4.20 20.13
C GLY A 315 -0.91 -4.72 19.97
N GLU A 316 -0.70 -5.70 19.10
CA GLU A 316 0.65 -6.24 18.81
C GLU A 316 1.59 -5.19 18.21
N GLN A 317 1.13 -4.35 17.27
CA GLN A 317 1.97 -3.26 16.76
C GLN A 317 2.28 -2.20 17.83
N ILE A 318 1.33 -1.90 18.74
CA ILE A 318 1.53 -0.92 19.81
C ILE A 318 2.62 -1.42 20.75
N ALA A 319 2.47 -2.67 21.21
CA ALA A 319 3.46 -3.34 22.05
C ALA A 319 4.83 -3.39 21.36
N ALA A 320 4.88 -3.75 20.07
CA ALA A 320 6.12 -3.78 19.31
C ALA A 320 6.80 -2.40 19.22
N ARG A 321 6.04 -1.35 18.87
CA ARG A 321 6.55 0.03 18.76
C ARG A 321 7.08 0.51 20.10
N ASP A 322 6.38 0.25 21.19
CA ASP A 322 6.78 0.72 22.52
C ASP A 322 8.03 -0.03 23.02
N MET A 323 8.16 -1.34 22.76
CA MET A 323 9.40 -2.09 23.02
C MET A 323 10.58 -1.53 22.22
N TYR A 324 10.38 -1.26 20.92
CA TYR A 324 11.41 -0.63 20.07
C TYR A 324 11.83 0.71 20.65
N TRP A 325 10.86 1.55 20.99
CA TRP A 325 11.10 2.91 21.49
C TRP A 325 11.85 2.90 22.82
N GLU A 326 11.49 1.99 23.73
CA GLU A 326 12.19 1.78 25.00
C GLU A 326 13.65 1.38 24.77
N ALA A 327 13.90 0.43 23.86
CA ALA A 327 15.25 -0.04 23.56
C ALA A 327 16.15 1.08 22.99
N VAL A 328 15.67 1.86 22.02
CA VAL A 328 16.47 2.92 21.39
C VAL A 328 16.67 4.12 22.31
N CYS A 329 15.68 4.47 23.13
CA CYS A 329 15.82 5.56 24.11
C CYS A 329 16.66 5.14 25.32
N GLY A 330 16.70 3.86 25.66
CA GLY A 330 17.49 3.29 26.76
C GLY A 330 18.98 3.14 26.47
N GLY A 331 19.45 3.51 25.26
CA GLY A 331 20.88 3.56 24.93
C GLY A 331 21.56 2.19 24.77
N GLY A 332 20.80 1.13 24.43
CA GLY A 332 21.38 -0.19 24.16
C GLY A 332 21.90 -0.92 25.41
N GLY A 333 21.46 -0.51 26.61
CA GLY A 333 21.85 -1.13 27.88
C GLY A 333 21.29 -2.55 28.08
N GLU A 334 21.49 -3.07 29.29
CA GLU A 334 21.04 -4.41 29.69
C GLU A 334 19.53 -4.57 29.43
N GLY A 335 19.15 -5.55 28.59
CA GLY A 335 17.75 -5.81 28.19
C GLY A 335 17.34 -5.27 26.81
N ALA A 336 18.14 -4.42 26.16
CA ALA A 336 17.82 -3.87 24.83
C ALA A 336 17.65 -4.96 23.75
N GLU A 337 18.50 -5.99 23.77
CA GLU A 337 18.36 -7.14 22.85
C GLU A 337 16.99 -7.83 23.01
N GLY A 338 16.55 -8.05 24.25
CA GLY A 338 15.27 -8.69 24.55
C GLY A 338 14.08 -7.89 24.04
N LEU A 339 14.11 -6.56 24.24
CA LEU A 339 13.10 -5.65 23.72
C LEU A 339 13.05 -5.64 22.19
N LEU A 340 14.20 -5.59 21.52
CA LEU A 340 14.27 -5.56 20.04
C LEU A 340 13.84 -6.89 19.42
N ARG A 341 14.18 -8.02 20.04
CA ARG A 341 13.68 -9.34 19.63
C ARG A 341 12.17 -9.46 19.83
N GLY A 342 11.67 -9.06 21.00
CA GLY A 342 10.23 -9.03 21.28
C GLY A 342 9.47 -8.12 20.32
N CYS A 343 10.03 -6.97 19.97
CA CYS A 343 9.48 -6.09 18.93
C CYS A 343 9.36 -6.81 17.58
N ALA A 344 10.45 -7.44 17.11
CA ALA A 344 10.49 -8.13 15.83
C ALA A 344 9.60 -9.39 15.77
N GLU A 345 9.33 -10.03 16.91
CA GLU A 345 8.38 -11.15 17.01
C GLU A 345 6.93 -10.68 16.89
N ARG A 346 6.58 -9.56 17.54
CA ARG A 346 5.22 -9.01 17.56
C ARG A 346 4.85 -8.29 16.26
N ASN A 347 5.81 -7.55 15.68
CA ASN A 347 5.65 -6.91 14.37
C ASN A 347 6.81 -7.29 13.45
N PRO A 348 6.72 -8.43 12.74
CA PRO A 348 7.80 -8.92 11.88
C PRO A 348 7.96 -8.13 10.58
N TYR A 349 7.04 -7.20 10.27
CA TYR A 349 6.97 -6.46 9.01
C TYR A 349 7.77 -5.16 9.00
N VAL A 350 8.40 -4.80 10.12
CA VAL A 350 9.30 -3.65 10.22
C VAL A 350 10.74 -4.17 10.35
N GLY A 351 11.62 -3.74 9.43
CA GLY A 351 12.99 -4.24 9.34
C GLY A 351 13.95 -3.65 10.38
N GLU A 352 13.75 -2.38 10.76
CA GLU A 352 14.68 -1.63 11.61
C GLU A 352 14.98 -2.29 12.97
N PRO A 353 14.01 -2.83 13.74
CA PRO A 353 14.31 -3.51 15.01
C PRO A 353 15.30 -4.68 14.86
N ARG A 354 15.29 -5.38 13.72
CA ARG A 354 16.24 -6.48 13.44
C ARG A 354 17.65 -5.95 13.19
N LEU A 355 17.76 -4.81 12.50
CA LEU A 355 19.04 -4.14 12.25
C LEU A 355 19.64 -3.63 13.56
N VAL A 356 18.84 -2.95 14.38
CA VAL A 356 19.28 -2.43 15.67
C VAL A 356 19.64 -3.57 16.63
N ALA A 357 18.90 -4.69 16.61
CA ALA A 357 19.28 -5.88 17.39
C ALA A 357 20.65 -6.42 16.99
N ALA A 358 20.98 -6.42 15.69
CA ALA A 358 22.31 -6.81 15.23
C ALA A 358 23.40 -5.86 15.74
N GLN A 359 23.12 -4.55 15.79
CA GLN A 359 24.05 -3.56 16.35
C GLN A 359 24.36 -3.83 17.84
N VAL A 360 23.36 -4.21 18.65
CA VAL A 360 23.55 -4.52 20.08
C VAL A 360 24.42 -5.78 20.29
N LEU A 361 24.49 -6.66 19.28
CA LEU A 361 25.24 -7.91 19.32
C LEU A 361 26.67 -7.80 18.76
N LEU A 362 27.02 -6.66 18.16
CA LEU A 362 28.37 -6.33 17.67
C LEU A 362 29.16 -5.62 18.76
#